data_AF-A0A7S2BFN9-F1
#
_entry.id   AF-A0A7S2BFN9-F1
#
_cell.length_a   1.000
_cell.length_b   1.000
_cell.length_c   1.000
_cell.angle_alpha   90.00
_cell.angle_beta   90.00
_cell.angle_gamma   90.00
#
_symmetry.space_group_name_H-M   'P 1'
#
loop_
_entity.id
_entity.type
_entity.pdbx_description
1 polymer ?
#
loop_
_entity_poly.entity_id
_entity_poly.type
_entity_poly.pdbx_seq_one_letter_code
_entity_poly.pdbx_strand_id
1 'polypeptide(L)'
;DCVPKIMTLSMGGRHHPGEFMDDAASLVARMTLEEKASFCSGAGFWRSEALPRLMLPAATFSDGPIGLRKQADGSDHLGLGASIPATCFPAGVNLGSSW
;
A
#
# COMPACT_ATOMS: atom_id res chain seq x y z
N ASP A 1 26.10 -6.93 1.76
CA ASP A 1 26.03 -8.20 2.52
C ASP A 1 24.83 -8.40 3.46
N CYS A 2 23.72 -7.65 3.40
CA CYS A 2 22.50 -7.99 4.17
C CYS A 2 21.19 -7.61 3.46
N VAL A 3 20.98 -8.03 2.20
CA VAL A 3 19.62 -8.02 1.63
C VAL A 3 19.04 -9.43 1.81
N PRO A 4 18.07 -9.64 2.71
CA PRO A 4 17.52 -10.97 2.95
C PRO A 4 16.73 -11.45 1.72
N LYS A 5 17.05 -12.67 1.31
CA LYS A 5 16.68 -13.38 0.07
C LYS A 5 15.19 -13.54 -0.27
N ILE A 6 14.25 -12.96 0.49
CA ILE A 6 12.82 -13.02 0.13
C ILE A 6 12.39 -11.88 -0.79
N MET A 7 13.16 -10.79 -0.85
CA MET A 7 12.90 -9.66 -1.75
C MET A 7 13.55 -9.82 -3.12
N THR A 8 14.08 -11.01 -3.43
CA THR A 8 14.44 -11.41 -4.79
C THR A 8 13.24 -12.07 -5.48
N LEU A 9 12.08 -11.41 -5.43
CA LEU A 9 11.21 -11.44 -6.59
C LEU A 9 12.07 -10.87 -7.72
N SER A 10 12.38 -11.71 -8.70
CA SER A 10 13.18 -11.38 -9.89
C SER A 10 12.91 -9.94 -10.36
N MET A 11 13.78 -9.01 -9.97
CA MET A 11 13.79 -7.62 -10.44
C MET A 11 14.41 -7.59 -11.85
N GLY A 12 13.83 -8.36 -12.76
CA GLY A 12 14.33 -8.54 -14.12
C GLY A 12 13.36 -9.19 -15.11
N GLY A 13 12.15 -9.57 -14.68
CA GLY A 13 11.12 -10.15 -15.55
C GLY A 13 9.78 -9.45 -15.37
N ARG A 14 8.98 -9.38 -16.44
CA ARG A 14 7.57 -9.00 -16.33
C ARG A 14 6.85 -10.10 -15.54
N HIS A 15 6.63 -9.88 -14.25
CA HIS A 15 5.78 -10.76 -13.44
C HIS A 15 4.39 -10.83 -14.05
N HIS A 16 3.91 -12.03 -14.32
CA HIS A 16 2.53 -12.21 -14.76
C HIS A 16 1.59 -12.03 -13.56
N PRO A 17 0.40 -11.41 -13.71
CA PRO A 17 -0.54 -11.20 -12.59
C PRO A 17 -0.85 -12.45 -11.75
N GLY A 18 -0.80 -13.63 -12.37
CA GLY A 18 -0.99 -14.91 -11.69
C GLY A 18 0.12 -15.26 -10.68
N GLU A 19 1.37 -14.88 -10.95
CA GLU A 19 2.50 -15.16 -10.06
C GLU A 19 2.36 -14.41 -8.72
N PHE A 20 1.75 -13.22 -8.73
CA PHE A 20 1.45 -12.48 -7.50
C PHE A 20 0.39 -13.17 -6.64
N MET A 21 -0.57 -13.87 -7.26
CA MET A 21 -1.61 -14.59 -6.51
C MET A 21 -1.03 -15.82 -5.80
N ASP A 22 -0.11 -16.54 -6.47
CA ASP A 22 0.58 -17.68 -5.88
C ASP A 22 1.47 -17.26 -4.70
N ASP A 23 2.21 -16.16 -4.85
CA ASP A 23 3.03 -15.60 -3.77
C ASP A 23 2.19 -15.11 -2.58
N ALA A 24 1.07 -14.43 -2.85
CA ALA A 24 0.15 -13.99 -1.81
C ALA A 24 -0.45 -15.18 -1.06
N ALA A 25 -0.88 -16.23 -1.77
CA ALA A 25 -1.40 -17.45 -1.16
C ALA A 25 -0.35 -18.13 -0.27
N SER A 26 0.90 -18.21 -0.74
CA SER A 26 2.03 -18.73 0.04
C SER A 26 2.27 -17.92 1.32
N LEU A 27 2.25 -16.58 1.23
CA LEU A 27 2.38 -15.72 2.40
C LEU A 27 1.25 -15.94 3.41
N VAL A 28 0.00 -15.96 2.97
CA VAL A 28 -1.18 -16.16 3.82
C VAL A 28 -1.17 -17.55 4.48
N ALA A 29 -0.71 -18.59 3.77
CA ALA A 29 -0.58 -19.93 4.33
C ALA A 29 0.42 -20.00 5.49
N ARG A 30 1.45 -19.14 5.49
CA ARG A 30 2.45 -19.07 6.57
C ARG A 30 2.02 -18.19 7.74
N MET A 31 0.93 -17.44 7.66
CA MET A 31 0.45 -16.55 8.73
C MET A 31 -0.22 -17.33 9.86
N THR A 32 -0.02 -16.89 11.11
CA THR A 32 -0.84 -17.34 12.24
C THR A 32 -2.26 -16.76 12.14
N LEU A 33 -3.18 -17.25 12.96
CA LEU A 33 -4.54 -16.71 12.99
C LEU A 33 -4.55 -15.24 13.43
N GLU A 34 -3.72 -14.89 14.39
CA GLU A 34 -3.57 -13.54 14.94
C GLU A 34 -2.97 -12.59 13.90
N GLU A 35 -1.98 -13.03 13.13
CA GLU A 35 -1.42 -12.27 12.02
C GLU A 35 -2.46 -12.04 10.91
N LYS A 36 -3.27 -13.05 10.59
CA LYS A 36 -4.39 -12.88 9.63
C LYS A 36 -5.42 -11.87 10.13
N ALA A 37 -5.81 -11.98 11.40
CA ALA A 37 -6.82 -11.11 11.99
C ALA A 37 -6.34 -9.66 12.05
N SER A 38 -5.10 -9.43 12.50
CA SER A 38 -4.52 -8.08 12.57
C SER A 38 -4.36 -7.45 11.18
N PHE A 39 -3.92 -8.21 10.18
CA PHE A 39 -3.69 -7.70 8.83
C PHE A 39 -4.96 -7.28 8.08
N CYS A 40 -6.14 -7.67 8.57
CA CYS A 40 -7.44 -7.18 8.08
C CYS A 40 -7.79 -5.77 8.58
N SER A 41 -6.93 -5.17 9.42
CA SER A 41 -7.04 -3.80 9.90
C SER A 41 -5.75 -3.03 9.60
N GLY A 42 -5.87 -1.70 9.55
CA GLY A 42 -4.70 -0.84 9.40
C GLY A 42 -4.00 -0.62 10.74
N ALA A 43 -2.66 -0.50 10.72
CA ALA A 43 -1.86 -0.05 11.86
C ALA A 43 -2.12 1.42 12.22
N GLY A 44 -2.86 2.14 11.38
CA GLY A 44 -3.29 3.50 11.56
C GLY A 44 -4.13 3.96 10.37
N PHE A 45 -4.31 5.27 10.23
CA PHE A 45 -5.19 5.85 9.21
C PHE A 45 -4.75 5.55 7.77
N TRP A 46 -3.44 5.50 7.53
CA TRP A 46 -2.86 5.43 6.19
C TRP A 46 -1.95 4.23 5.99
N ARG A 47 -1.93 3.25 6.91
CA ARG A 47 -0.95 2.16 6.84
C ARG A 47 -1.59 0.81 7.16
N SER A 48 -1.18 -0.23 6.42
CA SER A 48 -1.49 -1.61 6.81
C SER A 48 -0.67 -2.02 8.03
N GLU A 49 -1.06 -3.12 8.67
CA GLU A 49 -0.13 -3.83 9.56
C GLU A 49 1.13 -4.28 8.81
N ALA A 50 2.24 -4.40 9.55
CA ALA A 50 3.47 -5.01 9.07
C ALA A 50 3.60 -6.41 9.67
N LEU A 51 4.17 -7.36 8.92
CA LEU A 51 4.46 -8.71 9.41
C LEU A 51 5.97 -9.00 9.28
N PRO A 52 6.81 -8.52 10.24
CA PRO A 52 8.27 -8.66 10.16
C PRO A 52 8.76 -10.10 10.06
N ARG A 53 8.06 -11.05 10.69
CA ARG A 53 8.37 -12.50 10.63
C ARG A 53 8.31 -13.03 9.20
N LEU A 54 7.39 -12.50 8.40
CA LEU A 54 7.24 -12.85 6.98
C LEU A 54 7.99 -11.90 6.06
N MET A 55 8.75 -10.93 6.61
CA MET A 55 9.41 -9.84 5.90
C MET A 55 8.45 -9.02 5.03
N LEU A 56 7.21 -8.85 5.49
CA LEU A 56 6.20 -8.04 4.81
C LEU A 56 6.11 -6.65 5.45
N PRO A 57 6.56 -5.58 4.77
CA PRO A 57 6.48 -4.22 5.30
C PRO A 57 5.04 -3.69 5.25
N ALA A 58 4.74 -2.69 6.09
CA ALA A 58 3.47 -1.97 6.02
C ALA A 58 3.34 -1.21 4.70
N ALA A 59 2.23 -1.41 4.00
CA ALA A 59 1.84 -0.59 2.86
C ALA A 59 1.32 0.77 3.34
N THR A 60 1.49 1.81 2.51
CA THR A 60 0.92 3.14 2.76
C THR A 60 -0.22 3.39 1.78
N PHE A 61 -1.35 3.84 2.29
CA PHE A 61 -2.54 4.22 1.54
C PHE A 61 -2.67 5.74 1.50
N SER A 62 -3.40 6.23 0.51
CA SER A 62 -3.69 7.66 0.31
C SER A 62 -4.95 7.78 -0.53
N ASP A 63 -5.74 8.83 -0.32
CA ASP A 63 -6.84 9.14 -1.24
C ASP A 63 -6.30 9.61 -2.59
N GLY A 64 -7.19 9.60 -3.59
CA GLY A 64 -7.00 10.47 -4.74
C GLY A 64 -7.62 10.08 -6.06
N PRO A 65 -8.94 10.17 -6.26
CA PRO A 65 -9.51 10.00 -7.60
C PRO A 65 -9.02 11.06 -8.61
N ILE A 66 -8.54 12.23 -8.13
CA ILE A 66 -8.15 13.38 -8.96
C ILE A 66 -6.81 13.99 -8.54
N GLY A 67 -5.93 13.20 -7.91
CA GLY A 67 -4.62 13.64 -7.42
C GLY A 67 -4.31 13.06 -6.05
N LEU A 68 -3.01 12.95 -5.74
CA LEU A 68 -2.53 12.35 -4.49
C LEU A 68 -2.82 13.25 -3.29
N ARG A 69 -3.48 12.72 -2.25
CA ARG A 69 -3.67 13.42 -0.97
C ARG A 69 -2.86 12.77 0.15
N LYS A 70 -1.68 13.30 0.43
CA LYS A 70 -0.81 12.82 1.52
C LYS A 70 -0.66 13.88 2.59
N GLN A 71 -1.07 13.58 3.82
CA GLN A 71 -0.82 14.47 4.95
C GLN A 71 0.65 14.39 5.41
N ALA A 72 1.20 15.51 5.90
CA ALA A 72 2.51 15.51 6.55
C ALA A 72 2.50 14.72 7.86
N ASP A 73 3.67 14.20 8.26
CA ASP A 73 3.79 13.38 9.48
C ASP A 73 3.27 14.13 10.72
N GLY A 74 2.53 13.44 11.59
CA GLY A 74 1.90 14.03 12.79
C GLY A 74 0.50 14.63 12.56
N SER A 75 -0.12 14.35 11.41
CA SER A 75 -1.49 14.80 11.12
C SER A 75 -2.52 14.19 12.08
N ASP A 76 -3.35 15.06 12.64
CA ASP A 76 -4.42 14.69 13.55
C ASP A 76 -5.49 13.81 12.86
N HIS A 77 -6.11 12.90 13.62
CA HIS A 77 -7.10 11.92 13.16
C HIS A 77 -8.36 12.55 12.51
N LEU A 78 -8.56 13.87 12.65
CA LEU A 78 -9.64 14.67 12.08
C LEU A 78 -9.36 15.12 10.64
N GLY A 79 -8.17 14.85 10.10
CA GLY A 79 -7.85 15.20 8.70
C GLY A 79 -7.55 16.68 8.46
N LEU A 80 -7.36 17.48 9.52
CA LEU A 80 -7.12 18.93 9.43
C LEU A 80 -5.66 19.28 9.09
N GLY A 81 -4.76 18.30 9.12
CA GLY A 81 -3.37 18.48 8.73
C GLY A 81 -3.23 18.82 7.24
N ALA A 82 -2.36 19.79 6.93
CA ALA A 82 -2.08 20.19 5.55
C ALA A 82 -1.53 19.01 4.73
N SER A 83 -1.97 18.93 3.46
CA SER A 83 -1.41 17.99 2.50
C SER A 83 -0.03 18.45 2.05
N ILE A 84 0.87 17.49 1.85
CA ILE A 84 2.10 17.70 1.09
C ILE A 84 1.69 18.11 -0.34
N PRO A 85 2.36 19.11 -0.94
CA PRO A 85 2.05 19.55 -2.30
C PRO A 85 2.08 18.38 -3.31
N ALA A 86 1.02 18.30 -4.11
CA ALA A 86 0.85 17.32 -5.18
C ALA A 86 0.06 17.93 -6.33
N THR A 87 0.17 17.34 -7.53
CA THR A 87 -0.60 17.77 -8.69
C THR A 87 -2.09 17.45 -8.50
N CYS A 88 -2.93 18.48 -8.64
CA CYS A 88 -4.38 18.35 -8.69
C CYS A 88 -4.83 18.24 -10.14
N PHE A 89 -5.38 17.10 -10.53
CA PHE A 89 -5.90 16.87 -11.87
C PHE A 89 -7.35 17.36 -11.98
N PRO A 90 -7.86 17.67 -13.18
CA PRO A 90 -9.26 18.01 -13.37
C PRO A 90 -10.18 16.89 -12.85
N ALA A 91 -11.35 17.26 -12.33
CA ALA A 91 -12.31 16.28 -11.84
C ALA A 91 -12.72 15.28 -12.93
N GLY A 92 -13.13 14.07 -12.53
CA GLY A 92 -13.47 13.00 -13.48
C GLY A 92 -14.50 13.41 -14.55
N VAL A 93 -15.48 14.24 -14.19
CA VAL A 93 -16.45 14.80 -15.15
C VAL A 93 -15.79 15.72 -16.18
N ASN A 94 -14.83 16.56 -15.78
CA ASN A 94 -14.09 17.44 -16.70
C ASN A 94 -13.14 16.66 -17.60
N LEU A 95 -12.46 15.63 -17.06
CA LEU A 95 -11.66 14.72 -17.88
C LEU A 95 -12.53 13.97 -18.90
N GLY A 96 -13.73 13.53 -18.48
CA GLY A 96 -14.70 12.89 -19.37
C GLY A 96 -15.20 13.81 -20.49
N SER A 97 -15.29 15.13 -20.25
CA SER A 97 -15.67 16.12 -21.26
C SER A 97 -14.56 16.50 -22.24
N SER A 98 -13.40 15.83 -22.20
CA SER A 98 -12.30 16.11 -23.15
C SER A 98 -12.48 15.46 -24.53
N TRP A 99 -13.52 14.63 -24.71
CA TRP A 99 -13.88 13.94 -25.95
C TRP A 99 -15.35 14.15 -26.28
#